data_AF-A0ABC9SUR2-F1
#
_entry.id   AF-A0ABC9SUR2-F1
#
_cell.length_a   1.000
_cell.length_b   1.000
_cell.length_c   1.000
_cell.angle_alpha   90.00
_cell.angle_beta   90.00
_cell.angle_gamma   90.00
#
_symmetry.space_group_name_H-M   'P 1'
#
loop_
_entity.id
_entity.type
_entity.pdbx_description
1 polymer ?
#
loop_
_entity_poly.entity_id
_entity_poly.type
_entity_poly.pdbx_seq_one_letter_code
_entity_poly.pdbx_strand_id
1 'polypeptide(L)'
;MDRQFGANNTVNHPNASGVYGTSQYGVGVWGKGGRLAGLFEGDVEIIKGRVWANNTVNHPNASAVLGTSQYGVGVWGKGGRLAGLFEGNVDVTGGVKTRRILVDSQGGQGIPCVEIWQDGLGDIFAALNQNRKVFSISNNGSFSTTSGGDIRGDLFVGGYLTVKGDIYGKGVKLTSDKNTKENFSDVNALQILDKLASMPIHSWNYKDDTASERHIGPTAQDFHDTFGLSGADNKHISSIDIQGVALVAIQGLNEKNERLIAENAQLHANLANLEARLSVLESKG
;
A
#
# COMPACT_ATOMS: atom_id res chain seq x y z
N MET A 1 -58.98 -12.42 47.34
CA MET A 1 -59.29 -13.85 47.09
C MET A 1 -58.98 -14.13 45.63
N ASP A 2 -57.77 -14.58 45.34
CA ASP A 2 -57.34 -14.98 44.01
C ASP A 2 -57.98 -16.32 43.66
N ARG A 3 -58.86 -16.34 42.65
CA ARG A 3 -59.32 -17.58 42.04
C ARG A 3 -58.45 -17.86 40.82
N GLN A 4 -57.43 -18.70 41.01
CA GLN A 4 -56.73 -19.36 39.90
C GLN A 4 -57.70 -20.36 39.25
N PHE A 5 -58.08 -20.11 37.99
CA PHE A 5 -58.69 -21.14 37.16
C PHE A 5 -57.57 -21.98 36.54
N GLY A 6 -57.35 -23.17 37.08
CA GLY A 6 -56.49 -24.18 36.45
C GLY A 6 -57.31 -25.03 35.50
N ALA A 7 -57.03 -24.97 34.19
CA ALA A 7 -57.49 -25.99 33.25
C ALA A 7 -56.61 -27.23 33.43
N ASN A 8 -57.16 -28.29 34.02
CA ASN A 8 -56.46 -29.57 34.20
C ASN A 8 -56.99 -30.55 33.15
N ASN A 9 -56.23 -30.78 32.08
CA ASN A 9 -56.61 -31.71 31.03
C ASN A 9 -56.08 -33.11 31.40
N THR A 10 -56.95 -33.97 31.92
CA THR A 10 -56.57 -35.31 32.43
C THR A 10 -56.71 -36.42 31.39
N VAL A 11 -56.92 -36.09 30.12
CA VAL A 11 -57.14 -37.06 29.04
C VAL A 11 -56.02 -36.98 28.00
N ASN A 12 -55.26 -38.07 27.87
CA ASN A 12 -54.29 -38.27 26.79
C ASN A 12 -55.04 -38.42 25.45
N HIS A 13 -55.39 -37.29 24.82
CA HIS A 13 -55.90 -37.26 23.44
C HIS A 13 -54.94 -36.45 22.57
N PRO A 14 -54.58 -36.91 21.35
CA PRO A 14 -53.63 -36.20 20.48
C PRO A 14 -54.10 -34.81 19.99
N ASN A 15 -55.33 -34.40 20.32
CA ASN A 15 -55.92 -33.10 19.97
C ASN A 15 -56.35 -32.27 21.21
N ALA A 16 -55.90 -32.64 22.41
CA ALA A 16 -56.25 -31.91 23.63
C ALA A 16 -55.39 -30.63 23.76
N SER A 17 -56.01 -29.46 23.63
CA SER A 17 -55.36 -28.18 23.93
C SER A 17 -55.54 -27.84 25.41
N GLY A 18 -54.44 -27.53 26.11
CA GLY A 18 -54.46 -27.15 27.53
C GLY A 18 -55.06 -25.77 27.80
N VAL A 19 -54.96 -24.85 26.84
CA VAL A 19 -55.61 -23.53 26.84
C VAL A 19 -55.92 -23.16 25.37
N TYR A 20 -57.17 -22.84 25.06
CA TYR A 20 -57.61 -22.40 23.73
C TYR A 20 -58.30 -21.05 23.85
N GLY A 21 -57.85 -20.05 23.10
CA GLY A 21 -58.44 -18.73 23.06
C GLY A 21 -58.27 -18.12 21.68
N THR A 22 -59.35 -17.57 21.14
CA THR A 22 -59.39 -16.95 19.81
C THR A 22 -59.85 -15.50 19.96
N SER A 23 -59.30 -14.60 19.14
CA SER A 23 -59.77 -13.22 19.05
C SER A 23 -59.70 -12.78 17.59
N GLN A 24 -60.77 -12.17 17.08
CA GLN A 24 -60.81 -11.63 15.72
C GLN A 24 -60.05 -10.30 15.58
N TYR A 25 -59.73 -9.64 16.70
CA TYR A 25 -59.17 -8.28 16.72
C TYR A 25 -58.05 -8.12 17.76
N GLY A 26 -57.36 -9.20 18.16
CA GLY A 26 -56.29 -9.14 19.17
C GLY A 26 -55.70 -10.49 19.56
N VAL A 27 -55.10 -10.57 20.75
CA VAL A 27 -54.38 -11.77 21.23
C VAL A 27 -55.36 -12.84 21.74
N GLY A 28 -55.32 -14.03 21.14
CA GLY A 28 -56.17 -15.16 21.53
C GLY A 28 -55.80 -15.82 22.87
N VAL A 29 -54.51 -15.98 23.15
CA VAL A 29 -54.01 -16.52 24.43
C VAL A 29 -52.81 -15.69 24.91
N TRP A 30 -52.88 -15.14 26.12
CA TRP A 30 -51.81 -14.36 26.74
C TRP A 30 -51.29 -15.06 28.01
N GLY A 31 -49.99 -15.37 28.03
CA GLY A 31 -49.26 -15.75 29.25
C GLY A 31 -48.21 -14.71 29.65
N LYS A 32 -48.25 -14.22 30.89
CA LYS A 32 -47.17 -13.41 31.48
C LYS A 32 -46.34 -14.29 32.42
N GLY A 33 -45.27 -14.88 31.90
CA GLY A 33 -44.32 -15.69 32.67
C GLY A 33 -43.10 -14.87 33.08
N GLY A 34 -42.74 -14.85 34.36
CA GLY A 34 -41.63 -14.03 34.88
C GLY A 34 -40.23 -14.37 34.32
N ARG A 35 -40.04 -15.48 33.60
CA ARG A 35 -38.74 -15.86 32.98
C ARG A 35 -38.79 -16.20 31.49
N LEU A 36 -39.94 -16.58 30.93
CA LEU A 36 -40.14 -16.86 29.50
C LEU A 36 -41.62 -16.58 29.15
N ALA A 37 -41.86 -15.69 28.20
CA ALA A 37 -43.17 -15.44 27.60
C ALA A 37 -42.97 -15.31 26.08
N GLY A 38 -43.43 -16.28 25.31
CA GLY A 38 -43.46 -16.21 23.85
C GLY A 38 -44.88 -15.90 23.40
N LEU A 39 -45.08 -14.71 22.83
CA LEU A 39 -46.25 -14.34 22.06
C LEU A 39 -45.89 -14.59 20.59
N PHE A 40 -46.66 -15.42 19.87
CA PHE A 40 -46.51 -15.56 18.42
C PHE A 40 -47.77 -15.02 17.76
N GLU A 41 -47.59 -14.13 16.79
CA GLU A 41 -48.63 -13.69 15.88
C GLU A 41 -48.35 -14.33 14.52
N GLY A 42 -49.15 -15.32 14.12
CA GLY A 42 -48.97 -16.13 12.90
C GLY A 42 -49.11 -17.64 13.11
N ASP A 43 -48.94 -18.42 12.04
CA ASP A 43 -48.94 -19.90 12.11
C ASP A 43 -47.66 -20.39 12.80
N VAL A 44 -47.83 -21.07 13.93
CA VAL A 44 -46.73 -21.74 14.65
C VAL A 44 -46.87 -23.25 14.43
N GLU A 45 -45.97 -23.82 13.65
CA GLU A 45 -45.94 -25.26 13.37
C GLU A 45 -44.76 -25.92 14.10
N ILE A 46 -45.02 -27.03 14.80
CA ILE A 46 -43.98 -27.87 15.41
C ILE A 46 -43.83 -29.14 14.58
N ILE A 47 -42.84 -29.16 13.69
CA ILE A 47 -42.50 -30.36 12.90
C ILE A 47 -41.20 -30.97 13.46
N LYS A 48 -41.24 -32.23 13.88
CA LYS A 48 -40.05 -32.99 14.36
C LYS A 48 -39.25 -32.25 15.44
N GLY A 49 -39.94 -31.59 16.38
CA GLY A 49 -39.32 -30.88 17.50
C GLY A 49 -38.69 -29.52 17.15
N ARG A 50 -38.97 -28.98 15.96
CA ARG A 50 -38.52 -27.65 15.52
C ARG A 50 -39.72 -26.70 15.44
N VAL A 51 -39.61 -25.53 16.06
CA VAL A 51 -40.64 -24.47 16.00
C VAL A 51 -40.41 -23.63 14.74
N TRP A 52 -41.39 -23.58 13.86
CA TRP A 52 -41.46 -22.62 12.76
C TRP A 52 -42.41 -21.49 13.15
N ALA A 53 -41.93 -20.25 13.17
CA ALA A 53 -42.77 -19.07 13.29
C ALA A 53 -42.77 -18.38 11.93
N ASN A 54 -43.93 -18.33 11.26
CA ASN A 54 -44.08 -17.64 9.99
C ASN A 54 -44.83 -16.32 10.20
N ASN A 55 -44.21 -15.21 9.79
CA ASN A 55 -44.88 -13.92 9.82
C ASN A 55 -45.54 -13.68 8.45
N THR A 56 -46.86 -13.83 8.37
CA THR A 56 -47.64 -13.70 7.13
C THR A 56 -48.20 -12.29 6.92
N VAL A 57 -47.97 -11.35 7.84
CA VAL A 57 -48.44 -9.97 7.72
C VAL A 57 -47.36 -9.07 7.14
N ASN A 58 -47.69 -8.37 6.06
CA ASN A 58 -46.84 -7.36 5.43
C ASN A 58 -46.88 -6.06 6.25
N HIS A 59 -46.26 -6.06 7.42
CA HIS A 59 -46.20 -4.90 8.32
C HIS A 59 -44.74 -4.54 8.65
N PRO A 60 -44.35 -3.25 8.61
CA PRO A 60 -42.94 -2.81 8.68
C PRO A 60 -42.22 -3.14 9.99
N ASN A 61 -42.96 -3.43 11.07
CA ASN A 61 -42.41 -3.79 12.39
C ASN A 61 -42.64 -5.26 12.76
N ALA A 62 -43.09 -6.10 11.83
CA ALA A 62 -43.42 -7.47 12.15
C ALA A 62 -42.20 -8.39 11.94
N SER A 63 -41.77 -9.07 13.00
CA SER A 63 -40.62 -9.98 13.00
C SER A 63 -41.06 -11.38 13.43
N ALA A 64 -40.69 -12.41 12.65
CA ALA A 64 -41.00 -13.80 12.99
C ALA A 64 -40.26 -14.30 14.26
N VAL A 65 -39.04 -13.81 14.51
CA VAL A 65 -38.27 -14.06 15.73
C VAL A 65 -37.56 -12.76 16.13
N LEU A 66 -37.99 -12.15 17.24
CA LEU A 66 -37.34 -10.97 17.82
C LEU A 66 -36.55 -11.35 19.07
N GLY A 67 -35.24 -11.14 19.04
CA GLY A 67 -34.38 -11.36 20.19
C GLY A 67 -33.82 -10.06 20.72
N THR A 68 -34.42 -9.52 21.79
CA THR A 68 -33.90 -8.35 22.49
C THR A 68 -33.32 -8.77 23.84
N SER A 69 -32.03 -8.57 24.05
CA SER A 69 -31.39 -8.82 25.34
C SER A 69 -30.41 -7.71 25.66
N GLN A 70 -30.58 -7.06 26.82
CA GLN A 70 -29.68 -6.00 27.29
C GLN A 70 -28.35 -6.55 27.85
N TYR A 71 -28.32 -7.84 28.21
CA TYR A 71 -27.20 -8.44 28.95
C TYR A 71 -26.77 -9.81 28.38
N GLY A 72 -27.30 -10.24 27.23
CA GLY A 72 -27.09 -11.58 26.68
C GLY A 72 -27.38 -11.72 25.18
N VAL A 73 -27.53 -12.96 24.71
CA VAL A 73 -27.78 -13.24 23.29
C VAL A 73 -29.26 -13.06 22.96
N GLY A 74 -29.57 -12.17 22.01
CA GLY A 74 -30.95 -11.93 21.53
C GLY A 74 -31.51 -13.12 20.76
N VAL A 75 -30.85 -13.51 19.66
CA VAL A 75 -31.22 -14.68 18.84
C VAL A 75 -29.98 -15.55 18.66
N TRP A 76 -30.08 -16.85 18.92
CA TRP A 76 -28.98 -17.80 18.72
C TRP A 76 -29.38 -18.91 17.74
N GLY A 77 -28.75 -18.94 16.57
CA GLY A 77 -28.79 -20.07 15.64
C GLY A 77 -27.51 -20.90 15.75
N LYS A 78 -27.62 -22.19 16.12
CA LYS A 78 -26.52 -23.16 16.01
C LYS A 78 -26.90 -24.19 14.94
N GLY A 79 -26.31 -24.07 13.75
CA GLY A 79 -26.44 -25.06 12.69
C GLY A 79 -25.11 -25.74 12.40
N GLY A 80 -25.14 -27.04 12.07
CA GLY A 80 -23.93 -27.81 11.76
C GLY A 80 -23.24 -27.38 10.46
N ARG A 81 -23.95 -26.69 9.55
CA ARG A 81 -23.45 -26.28 8.23
C ARG A 81 -23.65 -24.79 7.91
N LEU A 82 -24.73 -24.18 8.40
CA LEU A 82 -25.04 -22.75 8.22
C LEU A 82 -25.61 -22.19 9.54
N ALA A 83 -25.21 -20.98 9.90
CA ALA A 83 -25.77 -20.21 11.01
C ALA A 83 -26.12 -18.82 10.49
N GLY A 84 -27.38 -18.62 10.07
CA GLY A 84 -27.89 -17.37 9.49
C GLY A 84 -27.71 -17.26 7.98
N LEU A 85 -28.78 -16.91 7.27
CA LEU A 85 -28.78 -16.42 5.89
C LEU A 85 -29.51 -15.08 5.94
N PHE A 86 -28.90 -14.04 5.39
CA PHE A 86 -29.50 -12.71 5.28
C PHE A 86 -29.57 -12.37 3.80
N GLU A 87 -30.72 -11.87 3.36
CA GLU A 87 -30.89 -11.28 2.04
C GLU A 87 -30.94 -9.76 2.22
N GLY A 88 -30.15 -9.02 1.43
CA GLY A 88 -30.05 -7.56 1.51
C GLY A 88 -28.96 -7.03 2.45
N ASN A 89 -29.12 -5.78 2.89
CA ASN A 89 -28.14 -5.06 3.71
C ASN A 89 -28.14 -5.59 5.15
N VAL A 90 -26.94 -5.82 5.70
CA VAL A 90 -26.76 -6.25 7.09
C VAL A 90 -25.92 -5.21 7.83
N ASP A 91 -26.55 -4.44 8.72
CA ASP A 91 -25.87 -3.49 9.58
C ASP A 91 -25.42 -4.17 10.88
N VAL A 92 -24.11 -4.16 11.14
CA VAL A 92 -23.52 -4.67 12.38
C VAL A 92 -22.90 -3.51 13.15
N THR A 93 -23.52 -3.13 14.27
CA THR A 93 -23.05 -2.03 15.14
C THR A 93 -21.91 -2.43 16.08
N GLY A 94 -21.53 -3.71 16.10
CA GLY A 94 -20.42 -4.26 16.88
C GLY A 94 -19.36 -4.96 16.03
N GLY A 95 -18.56 -5.83 16.66
CA GLY A 95 -17.50 -6.55 15.96
C GLY A 95 -17.97 -7.87 15.35
N VAL A 96 -17.50 -8.16 14.12
CA VAL A 96 -17.67 -9.47 13.48
C VAL A 96 -16.45 -10.34 13.78
N LYS A 97 -16.62 -11.39 14.60
CA LYS A 97 -15.55 -12.37 14.89
C LYS A 97 -15.76 -13.63 14.06
N THR A 98 -14.94 -13.84 13.04
CA THR A 98 -15.00 -15.02 12.17
C THR A 98 -13.61 -15.55 11.85
N ARG A 99 -13.52 -16.83 11.46
CA ARG A 99 -12.27 -17.41 10.95
C ARG A 99 -11.95 -16.94 9.54
N ARG A 100 -12.98 -16.64 8.75
CA ARG A 100 -12.87 -16.24 7.34
C ARG A 100 -14.10 -15.43 6.95
N ILE A 101 -13.87 -14.33 6.24
CA ILE A 101 -14.89 -13.62 5.48
C ILE A 101 -14.61 -13.94 4.02
N LEU A 102 -15.57 -14.54 3.33
CA LEU A 102 -15.53 -14.78 1.90
C LEU A 102 -16.47 -13.77 1.25
N VAL A 103 -15.94 -12.99 0.31
CA VAL A 103 -16.72 -12.06 -0.49
C VAL A 103 -16.62 -12.52 -1.93
N ASP A 104 -17.73 -12.98 -2.50
CA ASP A 104 -17.84 -13.35 -3.91
C ASP A 104 -18.75 -12.33 -4.61
N SER A 105 -18.29 -11.78 -5.72
CA SER A 105 -19.05 -10.83 -6.53
C SER A 105 -19.37 -11.49 -7.88
N GLN A 106 -20.62 -11.91 -8.01
CA GLN A 106 -21.16 -12.49 -9.24
C GLN A 106 -21.82 -11.36 -10.06
N GLY A 107 -21.06 -10.37 -10.53
CA GLY A 107 -21.63 -9.25 -11.30
C GLY A 107 -20.62 -8.18 -11.76
N GLY A 108 -20.13 -8.30 -12.99
CA GLY A 108 -19.12 -7.42 -13.59
C GLY A 108 -19.63 -6.04 -14.04
N GLN A 109 -20.08 -5.19 -13.11
CA GLN A 109 -20.52 -3.81 -13.39
C GLN A 109 -19.59 -2.73 -12.77
N GLY A 110 -18.36 -3.09 -12.37
CA GLY A 110 -17.36 -2.15 -11.85
C GLY A 110 -17.57 -1.68 -10.39
N ILE A 111 -18.56 -2.24 -9.68
CA ILE A 111 -18.77 -1.98 -8.25
C ILE A 111 -17.74 -2.80 -7.46
N PRO A 112 -16.97 -2.20 -6.53
CA PRO A 112 -16.03 -2.94 -5.71
C PRO A 112 -16.77 -3.98 -4.86
N CYS A 113 -16.23 -5.20 -4.79
CA CYS A 113 -16.81 -6.25 -3.95
C CYS A 113 -16.65 -5.95 -2.45
N VAL A 114 -15.66 -5.13 -2.09
CA VAL A 114 -15.41 -4.67 -0.72
C VAL A 114 -15.13 -3.18 -0.78
N GLU A 115 -15.92 -2.41 -0.05
CA GLU A 115 -15.77 -0.98 0.12
C GLU A 115 -15.69 -0.68 1.63
N ILE A 116 -14.66 0.06 2.05
CA ILE A 116 -14.42 0.37 3.46
C ILE A 116 -14.25 1.88 3.59
N TRP A 117 -15.15 2.52 4.32
CA TRP A 117 -15.12 3.95 4.63
C TRP A 117 -14.84 4.15 6.11
N GLN A 118 -13.93 5.06 6.43
CA GLN A 118 -13.60 5.43 7.81
C GLN A 118 -13.36 6.93 7.92
N ASP A 119 -14.23 7.61 8.68
CA ASP A 119 -14.18 9.07 8.86
C ASP A 119 -13.24 9.50 10.01
N GLY A 120 -12.76 8.56 10.82
CA GLY A 120 -11.89 8.80 11.98
C GLY A 120 -10.41 8.50 11.73
N LEU A 121 -9.54 8.94 12.64
CA LEU A 121 -8.11 8.62 12.63
C LEU A 121 -7.87 7.15 12.98
N GLY A 122 -7.07 6.43 12.19
CA GLY A 122 -6.66 5.07 12.49
C GLY A 122 -6.41 4.20 11.26
N ASP A 123 -6.07 2.94 11.49
CA ASP A 123 -5.98 1.94 10.42
C ASP A 123 -7.39 1.56 9.95
N ILE A 124 -7.57 1.52 8.63
CA ILE A 124 -8.74 0.95 7.95
C ILE A 124 -8.70 -0.58 8.03
N PHE A 125 -7.50 -1.17 7.89
CA PHE A 125 -7.29 -2.60 8.03
C PHE A 125 -6.01 -2.86 8.80
N ALA A 126 -6.05 -3.73 9.79
CA ALA A 126 -4.88 -4.12 10.56
C ALA A 126 -4.86 -5.63 10.83
N ALA A 127 -3.76 -6.29 10.47
CA ALA A 127 -3.47 -7.62 10.97
C ALA A 127 -2.58 -7.49 12.20
N LEU A 128 -2.98 -8.12 13.30
CA LEU A 128 -2.28 -8.10 14.57
C LEU A 128 -1.76 -9.51 14.90
N ASN A 129 -0.53 -9.60 15.43
CA ASN A 129 0.02 -10.80 16.05
C ASN A 129 0.44 -10.44 17.48
N GLN A 130 -0.14 -11.09 18.50
CA GLN A 130 0.10 -10.77 19.92
C GLN A 130 -0.03 -9.27 20.23
N ASN A 131 -1.11 -8.65 19.74
CA ASN A 131 -1.37 -7.21 19.85
C ASN A 131 -0.34 -6.29 19.17
N ARG A 132 0.57 -6.83 18.35
CA ARG A 132 1.49 -6.05 17.51
C ARG A 132 0.96 -6.00 16.08
N LYS A 133 0.93 -4.81 15.51
CA LYS A 133 0.62 -4.62 14.09
C LYS A 133 1.68 -5.32 13.23
N VAL A 134 1.25 -6.16 12.29
CA VAL A 134 2.14 -6.81 11.31
C VAL A 134 1.89 -6.29 9.89
N PHE A 135 0.68 -5.80 9.63
CA PHE A 135 0.23 -5.19 8.38
C PHE A 135 -0.83 -4.15 8.71
N SER A 136 -0.76 -2.95 8.12
CA SER A 136 -1.91 -2.07 8.08
C SER A 136 -2.03 -1.22 6.82
N ILE A 137 -3.28 -0.89 6.51
CA ILE A 137 -3.67 0.17 5.59
C ILE A 137 -4.35 1.25 6.43
N SER A 138 -3.86 2.47 6.33
CA SER A 138 -4.36 3.63 7.08
C SER A 138 -5.28 4.50 6.22
N ASN A 139 -6.11 5.32 6.87
CA ASN A 139 -7.00 6.28 6.22
C ASN A 139 -6.27 7.37 5.42
N ASN A 140 -4.99 7.61 5.70
CA ASN A 140 -4.13 8.49 4.91
C ASN A 140 -3.44 7.78 3.73
N GLY A 141 -3.87 6.55 3.40
CA GLY A 141 -3.30 5.75 2.31
C GLY A 141 -1.96 5.07 2.65
N SER A 142 -1.46 5.18 3.88
CA SER A 142 -0.19 4.51 4.22
C SER A 142 -0.37 3.01 4.25
N PHE A 143 0.46 2.30 3.50
CA PHE A 143 0.64 0.86 3.58
C PHE A 143 1.88 0.56 4.42
N SER A 144 1.72 -0.18 5.52
CA SER A 144 2.85 -0.49 6.42
C SER A 144 2.91 -1.99 6.73
N THR A 145 4.12 -2.55 6.71
CA THR A 145 4.38 -3.93 7.13
C THR A 145 5.58 -3.97 8.06
N THR A 146 5.57 -4.89 9.03
CA THR A 146 6.64 -4.97 10.05
C THR A 146 7.80 -5.89 9.65
N SER A 147 7.59 -6.78 8.68
CA SER A 147 8.58 -7.78 8.24
C SER A 147 8.86 -7.72 6.74
N GLY A 148 8.77 -6.51 6.16
CA GLY A 148 8.87 -6.30 4.72
C GLY A 148 7.57 -6.61 3.99
N GLY A 149 7.45 -6.14 2.76
CA GLY A 149 6.31 -6.35 1.87
C GLY A 149 6.83 -6.65 0.48
N ASP A 150 6.20 -7.60 -0.20
CA ASP A 150 6.56 -7.97 -1.57
C ASP A 150 5.43 -7.49 -2.51
N ILE A 151 5.75 -6.57 -3.42
CA ILE A 151 4.85 -6.13 -4.48
C ILE A 151 5.24 -6.91 -5.73
N ARG A 152 4.39 -7.87 -6.11
CA ARG A 152 4.58 -8.69 -7.31
C ARG A 152 3.92 -7.99 -8.49
N GLY A 153 4.67 -7.15 -9.19
CA GLY A 153 4.21 -6.40 -10.34
C GLY A 153 4.72 -4.97 -10.34
N ASP A 154 3.91 -4.06 -10.88
CA ASP A 154 4.27 -2.65 -11.00
C ASP A 154 3.92 -1.86 -9.73
N LEU A 155 4.80 -0.94 -9.35
CA LEU A 155 4.56 0.08 -8.35
C LEU A 155 4.59 1.45 -9.02
N PHE A 156 3.44 2.13 -9.07
CA PHE A 156 3.37 3.52 -9.52
C PHE A 156 3.49 4.46 -8.32
N VAL A 157 4.44 5.39 -8.37
CA VAL A 157 4.64 6.43 -7.35
C VAL A 157 4.46 7.78 -8.02
N GLY A 158 3.37 8.49 -7.71
CA GLY A 158 3.08 9.82 -8.27
C GLY A 158 3.90 10.97 -7.64
N GLY A 159 4.70 10.67 -6.61
CA GLY A 159 5.55 11.62 -5.90
C GLY A 159 6.96 11.07 -5.71
N TYR A 160 7.54 11.30 -4.54
CA TYR A 160 8.89 10.84 -4.22
C TYR A 160 8.90 9.42 -3.66
N LEU A 161 9.84 8.61 -4.13
CA LEU A 161 10.21 7.33 -3.50
C LEU A 161 11.48 7.54 -2.67
N THR A 162 11.36 7.44 -1.34
CA THR A 162 12.51 7.48 -0.42
C THR A 162 12.87 6.06 0.03
N VAL A 163 14.07 5.60 -0.31
CA VAL A 163 14.60 4.30 0.09
C VAL A 163 15.77 4.52 1.05
N LYS A 164 15.72 3.92 2.24
CA LYS A 164 16.81 4.02 3.24
C LYS A 164 17.97 3.05 3.00
N GLY A 165 17.70 1.95 2.29
CA GLY A 165 18.70 0.95 1.93
C GLY A 165 18.95 0.92 0.43
N ASP A 166 19.45 -0.20 -0.04
CA ASP A 166 19.82 -0.38 -1.45
C ASP A 166 18.63 -0.62 -2.38
N ILE A 167 18.82 -0.23 -3.63
CA ILE A 167 17.92 -0.54 -4.74
C ILE A 167 18.63 -1.55 -5.66
N TYR A 168 18.12 -2.79 -5.70
CA TYR A 168 18.59 -3.82 -6.63
C TYR A 168 17.64 -3.90 -7.83
N GLY A 169 18.17 -3.69 -9.03
CA GLY A 169 17.38 -3.77 -10.25
C GLY A 169 18.24 -4.11 -11.45
N LYS A 170 17.62 -4.68 -12.48
CA LYS A 170 18.32 -4.95 -13.76
C LYS A 170 18.67 -3.66 -14.51
N GLY A 171 17.93 -2.58 -14.28
CA GLY A 171 18.21 -1.28 -14.90
C GLY A 171 17.33 -0.18 -14.33
N VAL A 172 17.84 1.05 -14.41
CA VAL A 172 17.15 2.28 -14.05
C VAL A 172 17.11 3.16 -15.30
N LYS A 173 15.90 3.51 -15.76
CA LYS A 173 15.70 4.40 -16.91
C LYS A 173 15.18 5.74 -16.39
N LEU A 174 15.98 6.78 -16.55
CA LEU A 174 15.62 8.14 -16.15
C LEU A 174 15.00 8.88 -17.33
N THR A 175 13.98 9.70 -17.07
CA THR A 175 13.38 10.56 -18.10
C THR A 175 14.43 11.51 -18.66
N SER A 176 14.65 11.45 -19.97
CA SER A 176 15.61 12.32 -20.65
C SER A 176 15.16 12.60 -22.10
N ASP A 177 13.87 12.90 -22.29
CA ASP A 177 13.35 13.37 -23.57
C ASP A 177 13.74 14.84 -23.79
N LYS A 178 14.11 15.21 -25.01
CA LYS A 178 14.38 16.61 -25.39
C LYS A 178 13.14 17.47 -25.22
N ASN A 179 11.95 16.92 -25.46
CA ASN A 179 10.68 17.65 -25.36
C ASN A 179 10.24 17.89 -23.91
N THR A 180 10.86 17.22 -22.93
CA THR A 180 10.64 17.46 -21.50
C THR A 180 11.73 18.37 -20.90
N LYS A 181 12.59 18.95 -21.73
CA LYS A 181 13.72 19.81 -21.32
C LYS A 181 13.63 21.15 -22.05
N GLU A 182 14.06 22.21 -21.39
CA GLU A 182 14.05 23.57 -21.90
C GLU A 182 15.30 24.33 -21.43
N ASN A 183 15.50 25.57 -21.91
CA ASN A 183 16.62 26.44 -21.53
C ASN A 183 18.01 25.85 -21.86
N PHE A 184 18.15 25.23 -23.03
CA PHE A 184 19.43 24.71 -23.50
C PHE A 184 20.45 25.84 -23.70
N SER A 185 21.66 25.63 -23.16
CA SER A 185 22.82 26.49 -23.37
C SER A 185 24.05 25.63 -23.61
N ASP A 186 24.98 26.13 -24.42
CA ASP A 186 26.25 25.46 -24.65
C ASP A 186 27.12 25.45 -23.39
N VAL A 187 27.93 24.41 -23.24
CA VAL A 187 28.87 24.24 -22.13
C VAL A 187 30.30 24.22 -22.66
N ASN A 188 31.22 24.86 -21.94
CA ASN A 188 32.64 24.87 -22.30
C ASN A 188 33.32 23.59 -21.78
N ALA A 189 33.63 22.66 -22.68
CA ALA A 189 34.17 21.35 -22.32
C ALA A 189 35.54 21.41 -21.64
N LEU A 190 36.44 22.30 -22.09
CA LEU A 190 37.75 22.50 -21.46
C LEU A 190 37.62 23.05 -20.03
N GLN A 191 36.74 24.03 -19.82
CA GLN A 191 36.51 24.58 -18.49
C GLN A 191 35.92 23.55 -17.53
N ILE A 192 35.00 22.70 -18.00
CA ILE A 192 34.43 21.61 -17.19
C ILE A 192 35.50 20.56 -16.87
N LEU A 193 36.36 20.20 -17.84
CA LEU A 193 37.48 19.31 -17.59
C LEU A 193 38.45 19.88 -16.54
N ASP A 194 38.84 21.15 -16.66
CA ASP A 194 39.78 21.78 -15.74
C ASP A 194 39.21 21.84 -14.32
N LYS A 195 37.90 22.17 -14.19
CA LYS A 195 37.18 22.10 -12.92
C LYS A 195 37.17 20.68 -12.35
N LEU A 196 36.81 19.67 -13.15
CA LEU A 196 36.79 18.28 -12.73
C LEU A 196 38.16 17.79 -12.27
N ALA A 197 39.22 18.17 -12.98
CA ALA A 197 40.59 17.80 -12.64
C ALA A 197 41.09 18.42 -11.32
N SER A 198 40.53 19.57 -10.93
CA SER A 198 40.85 20.25 -9.66
C SER A 198 39.98 19.78 -8.48
N MET A 199 38.88 19.08 -8.73
CA MET A 199 37.93 18.69 -7.69
C MET A 199 38.48 17.53 -6.84
N PRO A 200 38.38 17.60 -5.50
CA PRO A 200 38.81 16.50 -4.64
C PRO A 200 38.03 15.21 -4.92
N ILE A 201 38.76 14.11 -5.11
CA ILE A 201 38.21 12.75 -5.17
C ILE A 201 38.85 11.94 -4.06
N HIS A 202 38.02 11.33 -3.22
CA HIS A 202 38.47 10.55 -2.08
C HIS A 202 37.89 9.13 -2.13
N SER A 203 38.60 8.20 -1.49
CA SER A 203 37.99 6.94 -1.07
C SER A 203 37.34 7.14 0.29
N TRP A 204 36.13 6.66 0.48
CA TRP A 204 35.35 6.83 1.71
C TRP A 204 34.41 5.63 1.96
N ASN A 205 33.78 5.59 3.13
CA ASN A 205 32.71 4.65 3.49
C ASN A 205 31.60 5.42 4.20
N TYR A 206 30.34 4.96 4.15
CA TYR A 206 29.31 5.56 4.99
C TYR A 206 29.56 5.24 6.46
N LYS A 207 28.93 6.01 7.37
CA LYS A 207 29.14 5.83 8.82
C LYS A 207 28.60 4.51 9.34
N ASP A 208 27.63 3.94 8.65
CA ASP A 208 26.99 2.65 8.89
C ASP A 208 27.58 1.50 8.06
N ASP A 209 28.48 1.80 7.12
CA ASP A 209 29.27 0.78 6.41
C ASP A 209 30.36 0.18 7.32
N THR A 210 30.75 -1.04 7.00
CA THR A 210 31.99 -1.62 7.52
C THR A 210 33.21 -0.89 6.94
N ALA A 211 34.33 -0.87 7.66
CA ALA A 211 35.55 -0.22 7.18
C ALA A 211 36.10 -0.82 5.86
N SER A 212 35.71 -2.05 5.53
CA SER A 212 36.07 -2.73 4.28
C SER A 212 35.23 -2.33 3.08
N GLU A 213 34.04 -1.78 3.28
CA GLU A 213 33.16 -1.31 2.19
C GLU A 213 33.62 0.08 1.77
N ARG A 214 34.31 0.16 0.61
CA ARG A 214 34.93 1.39 0.13
C ARG A 214 34.26 1.88 -1.14
N HIS A 215 33.89 3.15 -1.13
CA HIS A 215 33.39 3.92 -2.27
C HIS A 215 34.47 4.91 -2.73
N ILE A 216 34.36 5.38 -3.98
CA ILE A 216 35.22 6.42 -4.54
C ILE A 216 34.34 7.47 -5.22
N GLY A 217 34.55 8.74 -4.87
CA GLY A 217 33.85 9.85 -5.47
C GLY A 217 34.02 11.14 -4.69
N PRO A 218 33.49 12.27 -5.22
CA PRO A 218 33.47 13.53 -4.50
C PRO A 218 32.41 13.52 -3.40
N THR A 219 32.48 14.48 -2.49
CA THR A 219 31.33 14.83 -1.65
C THR A 219 30.31 15.66 -2.45
N ALA A 220 29.06 15.68 -2.00
CA ALA A 220 28.02 16.51 -2.64
C ALA A 220 28.33 18.01 -2.55
N GLN A 221 28.99 18.44 -1.47
CA GLN A 221 29.37 19.83 -1.26
C GLN A 221 30.47 20.24 -2.24
N ASP A 222 31.54 19.44 -2.37
CA ASP A 222 32.62 19.73 -3.33
C ASP A 222 32.10 19.77 -4.78
N PHE A 223 31.19 18.86 -5.13
CA PHE A 223 30.57 18.83 -6.44
C PHE A 223 29.73 20.08 -6.71
N HIS A 224 28.91 20.49 -5.73
CA HIS A 224 28.12 21.71 -5.82
C HIS A 224 29.01 22.96 -5.94
N ASP A 225 30.02 23.09 -5.07
CA ASP A 225 30.91 24.26 -5.07
C ASP A 225 31.69 24.38 -6.39
N THR A 226 32.02 23.25 -7.02
CA THR A 226 32.75 23.22 -8.30
C THR A 226 31.86 23.55 -9.50
N PHE A 227 30.66 22.96 -9.58
CA PHE A 227 29.81 23.00 -10.78
C PHE A 227 28.53 23.83 -10.65
N GLY A 228 28.12 24.19 -9.44
CA GLY A 228 26.84 24.85 -9.15
C GLY A 228 25.63 23.93 -9.39
N LEU A 229 25.87 22.61 -9.52
CA LEU A 229 24.84 21.61 -9.78
C LEU A 229 24.54 20.87 -8.48
N SER A 230 23.32 21.03 -7.99
CA SER A 230 22.81 20.27 -6.85
C SER A 230 21.30 20.31 -6.96
N GLY A 231 20.66 19.16 -7.15
CA GLY A 231 19.22 19.08 -7.42
C GLY A 231 18.35 19.81 -6.38
N ALA A 232 17.88 19.10 -5.36
CA ALA A 232 16.99 19.67 -4.34
C ALA A 232 17.74 20.14 -3.07
N ASP A 233 18.97 19.70 -2.85
CA ASP A 233 19.81 20.08 -1.71
C ASP A 233 21.31 19.90 -2.02
N ASN A 234 22.17 20.28 -1.08
CA ASN A 234 23.62 20.14 -1.16
C ASN A 234 24.16 18.87 -0.47
N LYS A 235 23.34 17.82 -0.32
CA LYS A 235 23.70 16.57 0.36
C LYS A 235 23.62 15.35 -0.55
N HIS A 236 23.03 15.50 -1.72
CA HIS A 236 22.89 14.45 -2.71
C HIS A 236 23.43 14.90 -4.06
N ILE A 237 24.08 13.99 -4.78
CA ILE A 237 24.49 14.21 -6.15
C ILE A 237 23.49 13.47 -7.06
N SER A 238 22.91 14.19 -8.02
CA SER A 238 22.08 13.56 -9.05
C SER A 238 22.95 12.67 -9.94
N SER A 239 22.48 11.44 -10.20
CA SER A 239 23.16 10.55 -11.15
C SER A 239 23.18 11.11 -12.56
N ILE A 240 22.22 11.97 -12.92
CA ILE A 240 22.19 12.67 -14.21
C ILE A 240 23.31 13.70 -14.29
N ASP A 241 23.51 14.49 -13.23
CA ASP A 241 24.46 15.59 -13.23
C ASP A 241 25.90 15.07 -13.25
N ILE A 242 26.22 14.06 -12.44
CA ILE A 242 27.56 13.47 -12.41
C ILE A 242 27.91 12.80 -13.76
N GLN A 243 26.95 12.14 -14.40
CA GLN A 243 27.13 11.56 -15.74
C GLN A 243 27.28 12.65 -16.80
N GLY A 244 26.49 13.71 -16.74
CA GLY A 244 26.59 14.86 -17.65
C GLY A 244 27.97 15.53 -17.58
N VAL A 245 28.44 15.83 -16.37
CA VAL A 245 29.79 16.38 -16.14
C VAL A 245 30.87 15.44 -16.68
N ALA A 246 30.76 14.13 -16.42
CA ALA A 246 31.73 13.15 -16.92
C ALA A 246 31.78 13.12 -18.46
N LEU A 247 30.63 13.11 -19.14
CA LEU A 247 30.57 13.11 -20.60
C LEU A 247 31.21 14.37 -21.21
N VAL A 248 30.91 15.55 -20.65
CA VAL A 248 31.48 16.82 -21.13
C VAL A 248 32.98 16.89 -20.84
N ALA A 249 33.43 16.41 -19.68
CA ALA A 249 34.85 16.35 -19.37
C ALA A 249 35.62 15.41 -20.31
N ILE A 250 35.03 14.27 -20.72
CA ILE A 250 35.62 13.38 -21.73
C ILE A 250 35.77 14.08 -23.08
N GLN A 251 34.78 14.88 -23.49
CA GLN A 251 34.89 15.70 -24.70
C GLN A 251 36.03 16.72 -24.60
N GLY A 252 36.14 17.41 -23.46
CA GLY A 252 37.24 18.36 -23.22
C GLY A 252 38.61 17.67 -23.20
N LEU A 253 38.68 16.45 -22.66
CA LEU A 253 39.91 15.66 -22.63
C LEU A 253 40.33 15.27 -24.05
N ASN A 254 39.38 14.86 -24.88
CA ASN A 254 39.62 14.56 -26.28
C ASN A 254 40.14 15.80 -27.04
N GLU A 255 39.53 16.97 -26.83
CA GLU A 255 39.98 18.22 -27.46
C GLU A 255 41.43 18.58 -27.06
N LYS A 256 41.76 18.48 -25.77
CA LYS A 256 43.12 18.73 -25.28
C LYS A 256 44.11 17.73 -25.86
N ASN A 257 43.72 16.47 -26.00
CA ASN A 257 44.56 15.42 -26.58
C ASN A 257 44.85 15.67 -28.07
N GLU A 258 43.84 16.00 -28.87
CA GLU A 258 44.02 16.35 -30.28
C GLU A 258 44.95 17.56 -30.47
N ARG A 259 44.82 18.57 -29.60
CA ARG A 259 45.71 19.73 -29.62
C ARG A 259 47.17 19.34 -29.33
N LEU A 260 47.38 18.52 -28.29
CA LEU A 260 48.73 18.02 -27.95
C LEU A 260 49.34 17.17 -29.07
N ILE A 261 48.54 16.36 -29.76
CA ILE A 261 48.99 15.57 -30.92
C ILE A 261 49.45 16.51 -32.05
N ALA A 262 48.67 17.54 -32.36
CA ALA A 262 49.02 18.52 -33.39
C ALA A 262 50.31 19.30 -33.04
N GLU A 263 50.42 19.76 -31.79
CA GLU A 263 51.62 20.45 -31.31
C GLU A 263 52.86 19.53 -31.37
N ASN A 264 52.72 18.28 -30.95
CA ASN A 264 53.81 17.30 -30.99
C ASN A 264 54.27 17.01 -32.44
N ALA A 265 53.34 16.83 -33.38
CA ALA A 265 53.65 16.66 -34.79
C ALA A 265 54.39 17.89 -35.37
N GLN A 266 53.95 19.09 -35.01
CA GLN A 266 54.61 20.33 -35.43
C GLN A 266 56.03 20.45 -34.86
N LEU A 267 56.22 20.08 -33.60
CA LEU A 267 57.54 20.07 -32.96
C LEU A 267 58.47 19.07 -33.65
N HIS A 268 58.00 17.86 -33.99
CA HIS A 268 58.79 16.89 -34.76
C HIS A 268 59.17 17.42 -36.15
N ALA A 269 58.25 18.07 -36.86
CA ALA A 269 58.54 18.68 -38.15
C ALA A 269 59.60 19.79 -38.05
N ASN A 270 59.51 20.62 -37.00
CA ASN A 270 60.49 21.68 -36.75
C ASN A 270 61.87 21.12 -36.40
N LEU A 271 61.93 20.06 -35.58
CA LEU A 271 63.19 19.38 -35.24
C LEU A 271 63.86 18.79 -36.48
N ALA A 272 63.11 18.06 -37.32
CA ALA A 272 63.64 17.51 -38.56
C ALA A 272 64.20 18.60 -39.51
N ASN A 273 63.55 19.77 -39.57
CA ASN A 273 64.04 20.91 -40.35
C ASN A 273 65.36 21.47 -39.78
N LEU A 274 65.43 21.65 -38.46
CA LEU A 274 66.63 22.15 -37.78
C LEU A 274 67.81 21.18 -37.94
N GLU A 275 67.58 19.88 -37.77
CA GLU A 275 68.59 18.84 -38.00
C GLU A 275 69.12 18.86 -39.44
N ALA A 276 68.23 18.99 -40.43
CA ALA A 276 68.64 19.12 -41.83
C ALA A 276 69.50 20.38 -42.06
N ARG A 277 69.14 21.52 -41.43
CA ARG A 277 69.90 22.77 -41.54
C ARG A 277 71.28 22.67 -40.87
N LEU A 278 71.36 22.02 -39.71
CA LEU A 278 72.62 21.78 -39.01
C LEU A 278 73.56 20.91 -39.84
N SER A 279 73.06 19.82 -40.42
CA SER A 279 73.86 18.94 -41.29
C SER A 279 74.43 19.69 -42.51
N VAL A 280 73.66 20.62 -43.10
CA VAL A 280 74.14 21.49 -44.20
C VAL A 280 75.22 22.48 -43.76
N LEU A 281 75.19 22.94 -42.51
CA LEU A 281 76.21 23.83 -41.96
C LEU A 281 77.49 23.07 -41.57
N GLU A 282 77.33 21.92 -40.92
CA GLU A 282 78.45 21.04 -40.52
C GLU A 282 79.22 20.48 -41.72
N SER A 283 78.55 20.28 -42.86
CA SER A 283 79.22 19.88 -44.12
C SER A 283 79.93 21.02 -44.86
N LYS A 284 79.79 22.26 -44.39
CA LYS A 284 80.43 23.46 -44.98
C LYS A 284 81.59 24.01 -44.15
N GLY A 285 81.77 23.53 -42.91
CA GLY A 285 82.91 23.85 -42.05
C GLY A 285 83.99 22.80 -42.14
#